data_AF-A0A952U5N4-F1
#
_entry.id   AF-A0A952U5N4-F1
#
_cell.length_a   1.000
_cell.length_b   1.000
_cell.length_c   1.000
_cell.angle_alpha   90.00
_cell.angle_beta   90.00
_cell.angle_gamma   90.00
#
_symmetry.space_group_name_H-M   'P 1'
#
loop_
_entity.id
_entity.type
_entity.pdbx_description
1 polymer ?
#
loop_
_entity_poly.entity_id
_entity_poly.type
_entity_poly.pdbx_seq_one_letter_code
_entity_poly.pdbx_strand_id
1 'polypeptide(L)'
;MSSLPLVDVDVRTPSEYATLVASARQLAAKPLDRYIVLMTPRRVLLGVPCPNLDMVPRSAVETLKRQFSPSQPLTVTVIAYTRSALNAVPERAYRAFGRDIPFFNLLLGLGALGHNVFIFEGHRSALEAACRDADLLIIDEHVLANLGEHWPESAGKAMRTDNAIIVRSAKGQISLLRVRLSELTFEDLENSPS
;
A
#
# COMPACT_ATOMS: atom_id res chain seq x y z
N MET A 1 9.21 -6.56 -23.84
CA MET A 1 8.24 -6.24 -22.76
C MET A 1 8.31 -7.37 -21.77
N SER A 2 8.81 -7.13 -20.56
CA SER A 2 8.87 -8.15 -19.50
C SER A 2 7.44 -8.45 -19.02
N SER A 3 7.07 -9.72 -18.94
CA SER A 3 5.78 -10.16 -18.40
C SER A 3 5.66 -9.75 -16.94
N LEU A 4 4.49 -9.29 -16.51
CA LEU A 4 4.32 -8.87 -15.12
C LEU A 4 4.39 -10.09 -14.21
N PRO A 5 5.07 -9.98 -13.06
CA PRO A 5 5.19 -11.07 -12.11
C PRO A 5 3.81 -11.37 -11.50
N LEU A 6 3.35 -12.61 -11.71
CA LEU A 6 2.15 -13.18 -11.12
C LEU A 6 2.57 -14.30 -10.15
N VAL A 7 2.14 -14.23 -8.91
CA VAL A 7 2.31 -15.33 -7.94
C VAL A 7 0.93 -15.65 -7.39
N ASP A 8 0.38 -16.80 -7.77
CA ASP A 8 -0.90 -17.31 -7.25
C ASP A 8 -0.63 -18.31 -6.14
N VAL A 9 -1.16 -18.05 -4.94
CA VAL A 9 -0.97 -18.91 -3.75
C VAL A 9 -2.31 -19.09 -3.04
N ASP A 10 -2.75 -20.34 -2.88
CA ASP A 10 -3.89 -20.67 -2.03
C ASP A 10 -3.48 -20.61 -0.55
N VAL A 11 -3.73 -19.48 0.10
CA VAL A 11 -3.37 -19.24 1.51
C VAL A 11 -4.49 -19.70 2.44
N ARG A 12 -4.28 -20.63 3.37
CA ARG A 12 -5.31 -21.13 4.31
C ARG A 12 -4.99 -20.83 5.77
N THR A 13 -3.77 -20.39 6.06
CA THR A 13 -3.22 -20.23 7.41
C THR A 13 -2.50 -18.88 7.59
N PRO A 14 -2.32 -18.39 8.83
CA PRO A 14 -1.53 -17.18 9.10
C PRO A 14 -0.07 -17.26 8.62
N SER A 15 0.56 -18.44 8.68
CA SER A 15 1.94 -18.65 8.20
C SER A 15 2.06 -18.55 6.68
N GLU A 16 1.06 -19.02 5.94
CA GLU A 16 0.99 -18.84 4.48
C GLU A 16 0.79 -17.36 4.11
N TYR A 17 0.01 -16.60 4.89
CA TYR A 17 -0.08 -15.13 4.72
C TYR A 17 1.27 -14.45 4.90
N ALA A 18 2.00 -14.79 5.97
CA ALA A 18 3.33 -14.23 6.20
C ALA A 18 4.29 -14.54 5.05
N THR A 19 4.22 -15.75 4.50
CA THR A 19 5.04 -16.17 3.34
C THR A 19 4.67 -15.38 2.07
N LEU A 20 3.37 -15.17 1.84
CA LEU A 20 2.90 -14.40 0.70
C LEU A 20 3.31 -12.92 0.79
N VAL A 21 3.18 -12.32 1.97
CA VAL A 21 3.64 -10.94 2.22
C VAL A 21 5.16 -10.83 2.04
N ALA A 22 5.93 -11.78 2.55
CA ALA A 22 7.38 -11.80 2.36
C ALA A 22 7.75 -11.85 0.86
N SER A 23 7.05 -12.68 0.08
CA SER A 23 7.22 -12.76 -1.37
C SER A 23 6.86 -11.44 -2.07
N ALA A 24 5.77 -10.80 -1.65
CA ALA A 24 5.36 -9.50 -2.18
C ALA A 24 6.41 -8.41 -1.93
N ARG A 25 7.01 -8.40 -0.74
CA ARG A 25 8.06 -7.45 -0.37
C ARG A 25 9.35 -7.66 -1.13
N GLN A 26 9.77 -8.91 -1.30
CA GLN A 26 10.93 -9.24 -2.13
C GLN A 26 10.73 -8.76 -3.57
N LEU A 27 9.51 -8.91 -4.10
CA LEU A 27 9.16 -8.45 -5.43
C LEU A 27 9.19 -6.91 -5.54
N ALA A 28 8.65 -6.19 -4.55
CA ALA A 28 8.68 -4.73 -4.50
C ALA A 28 10.10 -4.15 -4.34
N ALA A 29 11.01 -4.91 -3.70
CA ALA A 29 12.37 -4.51 -3.42
C ALA A 29 13.37 -4.73 -4.59
N LYS A 30 12.93 -5.28 -5.73
CA LYS A 30 13.81 -5.52 -6.88
C LYS A 30 14.43 -4.22 -7.41
N PRO A 31 15.76 -4.11 -7.54
CA PRO A 31 16.43 -2.84 -7.82
C PRO A 31 16.29 -2.33 -9.26
N LEU A 32 16.23 -3.22 -10.25
CA LEU A 32 16.17 -2.85 -11.68
C LEU A 32 14.75 -2.80 -12.24
N ASP A 33 13.88 -3.71 -11.79
CA ASP A 33 12.48 -3.78 -12.16
C ASP A 33 11.63 -3.48 -10.92
N ARG A 34 11.41 -2.20 -10.64
CA ARG A 34 10.62 -1.75 -9.49
C ARG A 34 9.14 -2.00 -9.76
N TYR A 35 8.47 -2.63 -8.81
CA TYR A 35 7.02 -2.85 -8.84
C TYR A 35 6.38 -2.30 -7.58
N ILE A 36 5.18 -1.75 -7.72
CA ILE A 36 4.20 -1.82 -6.64
C ILE A 36 3.63 -3.23 -6.68
N VAL A 37 3.53 -3.86 -5.52
CA VAL A 37 2.95 -5.20 -5.42
C VAL A 37 1.62 -5.14 -4.69
N LEU A 38 0.59 -5.69 -5.29
CA LEU A 38 -0.73 -5.81 -4.71
C LEU A 38 -1.04 -7.26 -4.42
N MET A 39 -1.55 -7.54 -3.22
CA MET A 39 -2.19 -8.81 -2.90
C MET A 39 -3.69 -8.66 -3.11
N THR A 40 -4.20 -9.40 -4.10
CA THR A 40 -5.64 -9.45 -4.36
C THR A 40 -6.37 -10.18 -3.24
N PRO A 41 -7.71 -10.06 -3.14
CA PRO A 41 -8.48 -10.81 -2.15
C PRO A 41 -8.42 -12.33 -2.37
N ARG A 42 -8.11 -12.76 -3.60
CA ARG A 42 -7.83 -14.16 -3.96
C ARG A 42 -6.42 -14.62 -3.61
N ARG A 43 -5.63 -13.79 -2.89
CA ARG A 43 -4.23 -14.05 -2.49
C ARG A 43 -3.26 -14.22 -3.65
N VAL A 44 -3.61 -13.66 -4.80
CA VAL A 44 -2.72 -13.52 -5.95
C VAL A 44 -1.92 -12.24 -5.80
N LEU A 45 -0.60 -12.31 -5.99
CA LEU A 45 0.26 -11.13 -6.11
C LEU A 45 0.30 -10.63 -7.54
N LEU A 46 0.02 -9.33 -7.70
CA LEU A 46 0.11 -8.61 -8.96
C LEU A 46 1.15 -7.50 -8.82
N GLY A 47 2.24 -7.59 -9.59
CA GLY A 47 3.20 -6.51 -9.72
C GLY A 47 2.77 -5.51 -10.79
N VAL A 48 2.79 -4.21 -10.48
CA VAL A 48 2.65 -3.12 -11.46
C VAL A 48 3.97 -2.37 -11.55
N PRO A 49 4.59 -2.28 -12.74
CA PRO A 49 5.89 -1.66 -12.90
C PRO A 49 5.78 -0.19 -12.59
N CYS A 50 6.72 0.30 -11.80
CA CYS A 50 6.87 1.72 -11.54
C CYS A 50 7.41 2.41 -12.80
N PRO A 51 6.97 3.64 -13.11
CA PRO A 51 7.57 4.41 -14.18
C PRO A 51 9.05 4.70 -13.88
N ASN A 52 9.87 4.80 -14.92
CA ASN A 52 11.20 5.40 -14.77
C ASN A 52 11.02 6.87 -14.32
N LEU A 53 11.81 7.32 -13.34
CA LEU A 53 11.79 8.70 -12.86
C LEU A 53 12.02 9.72 -13.99
N ASP A 54 12.77 9.36 -15.03
CA ASP A 54 12.99 10.22 -16.21
C ASP A 54 11.68 10.50 -16.99
N MET A 55 10.68 9.64 -16.83
CA MET A 55 9.35 9.77 -17.45
C MET A 55 8.35 10.52 -16.56
N VAL A 56 8.74 10.88 -15.33
CA VAL A 56 7.89 11.59 -14.36
C VAL A 56 8.25 13.07 -14.36
N PRO A 57 7.28 14.01 -14.45
CA PRO A 57 7.57 15.44 -14.39
C PRO A 57 8.39 15.81 -13.16
N ARG A 58 9.47 16.57 -13.34
CA ARG A 58 10.40 16.95 -12.26
C ARG A 58 9.69 17.60 -11.06
N SER A 59 8.71 18.46 -11.32
CA SER A 59 7.90 19.09 -10.27
C SER A 59 7.12 18.08 -9.42
N ALA A 60 6.63 17.00 -10.03
CA ALA A 60 5.96 15.90 -9.31
C ALA A 60 6.97 15.11 -8.47
N VAL A 61 8.15 14.80 -9.02
CA VAL A 61 9.24 14.14 -8.28
C VAL A 61 9.68 14.97 -7.08
N GLU A 62 9.89 16.27 -7.25
CA GLU A 62 10.29 17.18 -6.16
C GLU A 62 9.20 17.32 -5.09
N THR A 63 7.92 17.32 -5.49
CA THR A 63 6.79 17.32 -4.55
C THR A 63 6.78 16.06 -3.71
N LEU A 64 6.93 14.89 -4.35
CA LEU A 64 7.02 13.61 -3.64
C LEU A 64 8.24 13.56 -2.71
N LYS A 65 9.40 14.05 -3.14
CA LYS A 65 10.61 14.10 -2.30
C LYS A 65 10.43 14.99 -1.08
N ARG A 66 9.81 16.17 -1.22
CA ARG A 66 9.50 17.03 -0.06
C ARG A 66 8.55 16.33 0.93
N GLN A 67 7.64 15.55 0.39
CA GLN A 67 6.59 14.94 1.18
C GLN A 67 7.02 13.64 1.87
N PHE A 68 7.87 12.83 1.23
CA PHE A 68 8.28 11.50 1.69
C PHE A 68 9.80 11.38 1.93
N SER A 69 10.49 12.53 2.02
CA SER A 69 11.93 12.72 2.27
C SER A 69 12.70 11.44 2.61
N PRO A 70 13.29 10.75 1.62
CA PRO A 70 14.11 9.60 1.93
C PRO A 70 15.55 10.06 2.16
N SER A 71 16.05 9.85 3.38
CA SER A 71 17.46 9.53 3.56
C SER A 71 17.75 8.09 3.11
N GLN A 72 16.71 7.22 3.11
CA GLN A 72 16.75 5.81 2.68
C GLN A 72 15.38 5.34 2.13
N PRO A 73 15.34 4.29 1.29
CA PRO A 73 14.11 3.60 0.91
C PRO A 73 13.26 3.16 2.10
N LEU A 74 11.94 3.37 2.01
CA LEU A 74 10.98 2.93 3.03
C LEU A 74 10.27 1.65 2.57
N THR A 75 9.92 0.80 3.52
CA THR A 75 8.97 -0.29 3.37
C THR A 75 7.57 0.25 3.68
N VAL A 76 6.75 0.40 2.64
CA VAL A 76 5.43 1.03 2.72
C VAL A 76 4.36 -0.04 2.57
N THR A 77 3.53 -0.18 3.59
CA THR A 77 2.31 -0.99 3.53
C THR A 77 1.13 -0.08 3.26
N VAL A 78 0.25 -0.48 2.35
CA VAL A 78 -0.92 0.27 1.94
C VAL A 78 -2.16 -0.58 2.16
N ILE A 79 -3.16 0.00 2.82
CA ILE A 79 -4.49 -0.58 2.96
C ILE A 79 -5.47 0.20 2.12
N ALA A 80 -6.01 -0.43 1.08
CA ALA A 80 -6.97 0.20 0.16
C ALA A 80 -7.91 -0.86 -0.42
N TYR A 81 -9.07 -0.43 -0.91
CA TYR A 81 -9.95 -1.34 -1.63
C TYR A 81 -9.30 -1.82 -2.92
N THR A 82 -9.52 -3.09 -3.25
CA THR A 82 -8.95 -3.73 -4.45
C THR A 82 -10.00 -4.57 -5.19
N ARG A 83 -11.29 -4.21 -5.07
CA ARG A 83 -12.41 -5.02 -5.61
C ARG A 83 -12.31 -5.25 -7.12
N SER A 84 -11.86 -4.28 -7.89
CA SER A 84 -11.62 -4.40 -9.33
C SER A 84 -10.43 -5.29 -9.68
N ALA A 85 -9.54 -5.55 -8.71
CA ALA A 85 -8.41 -6.46 -8.84
C ALA A 85 -8.81 -7.95 -8.80
N LEU A 86 -10.02 -8.29 -8.34
CA LEU A 86 -10.49 -9.68 -8.19
C LEU A 86 -10.35 -10.52 -9.48
N ASN A 87 -10.51 -9.88 -10.63
CA ASN A 87 -10.39 -10.50 -11.95
C ASN A 87 -9.28 -9.84 -12.81
N ALA A 88 -8.41 -9.05 -12.18
CA ALA A 88 -7.34 -8.39 -12.91
C ALA A 88 -6.28 -9.42 -13.30
N VAL A 89 -6.06 -9.55 -14.60
CA VAL A 89 -4.83 -10.14 -15.12
C VAL A 89 -3.72 -9.09 -15.07
N PRO A 90 -2.45 -9.50 -14.94
CA PRO A 90 -1.27 -8.69 -15.20
C PRO A 90 -1.51 -7.44 -16.05
N GLU A 91 -1.85 -7.61 -17.33
CA GLU A 91 -1.90 -6.56 -18.34
C GLU A 91 -2.95 -5.47 -18.03
N ARG A 92 -3.89 -5.75 -17.13
CA ARG A 92 -4.97 -4.85 -16.72
C ARG A 92 -4.83 -4.36 -15.28
N ALA A 93 -3.82 -4.82 -14.54
CA ALA A 93 -3.59 -4.49 -13.15
C ALA A 93 -3.54 -2.96 -12.92
N TYR A 94 -2.77 -2.24 -13.73
CA TYR A 94 -2.68 -0.78 -13.66
C TYR A 94 -4.06 -0.10 -13.75
N ARG A 95 -4.89 -0.48 -14.73
CA ARG A 95 -6.22 0.12 -14.95
C ARG A 95 -7.18 -0.24 -13.81
N ALA A 96 -7.14 -1.49 -13.34
CA ALA A 96 -7.96 -1.95 -12.24
C ALA A 96 -7.65 -1.16 -10.96
N PHE A 97 -6.36 -0.94 -10.67
CA PHE A 97 -5.93 -0.30 -9.42
C PHE A 97 -6.12 1.21 -9.46
N GLY A 98 -5.85 1.86 -10.60
CA GLY A 98 -6.13 3.28 -10.77
C GLY A 98 -7.62 3.62 -10.67
N ARG A 99 -8.52 2.64 -10.85
CA ARG A 99 -9.95 2.79 -10.60
C ARG A 99 -10.32 2.70 -9.12
N ASP A 100 -9.71 1.76 -8.40
CA ASP A 100 -10.08 1.48 -7.00
C ASP A 100 -9.35 2.37 -5.99
N ILE A 101 -8.15 2.82 -6.33
CA ILE A 101 -7.25 3.52 -5.42
C ILE A 101 -7.05 4.93 -6.00
N PRO A 102 -7.79 5.95 -5.51
CA PRO A 102 -7.72 7.30 -6.06
C PRO A 102 -6.31 7.91 -6.04
N PHE A 103 -5.49 7.48 -5.08
CA PHE A 103 -4.11 7.89 -4.90
C PHE A 103 -3.09 6.91 -5.51
N PHE A 104 -3.49 6.05 -6.45
CA PHE A 104 -2.58 5.06 -7.05
C PHE A 104 -1.33 5.69 -7.68
N ASN A 105 -1.47 6.86 -8.33
CA ASN A 105 -0.34 7.59 -8.92
C ASN A 105 0.66 8.08 -7.86
N LEU A 106 0.21 8.41 -6.65
CA LEU A 106 1.09 8.73 -5.53
C LEU A 106 1.95 7.51 -5.18
N LEU A 107 1.34 6.33 -5.10
CA LEU A 107 2.04 5.08 -4.81
C LEU A 107 3.06 4.71 -5.89
N LEU A 108 2.74 4.96 -7.17
CA LEU A 108 3.68 4.77 -8.29
C LEU A 108 4.86 5.71 -8.18
N GLY A 109 4.61 6.95 -7.77
CA GLY A 109 5.66 7.92 -7.43
C GLY A 109 6.57 7.43 -6.31
N LEU A 110 6.02 6.84 -5.24
CA LEU A 110 6.81 6.26 -4.15
C LEU A 110 7.68 5.09 -4.63
N GLY A 111 7.09 4.17 -5.40
CA GLY A 111 7.84 3.06 -5.97
C GLY A 111 8.97 3.52 -6.91
N ALA A 112 8.71 4.55 -7.74
CA ALA A 112 9.70 5.14 -8.63
C ALA A 112 10.84 5.85 -7.85
N LEU A 113 10.55 6.46 -6.70
CA LEU A 113 11.57 7.00 -5.78
C LEU A 113 12.37 5.93 -5.04
N GLY A 114 12.02 4.65 -5.21
CA GLY A 114 12.74 3.52 -4.63
C GLY A 114 12.14 2.99 -3.33
N HIS A 115 10.97 3.46 -2.89
CA HIS A 115 10.26 2.85 -1.77
C HIS A 115 9.69 1.48 -2.18
N ASN A 116 9.62 0.54 -1.23
CA ASN A 116 9.03 -0.78 -1.44
C ASN A 116 7.56 -0.72 -1.09
N VAL A 117 6.67 -0.70 -2.08
CA VAL A 117 5.23 -0.48 -1.85
C VAL A 117 4.45 -1.79 -1.98
N PHE A 118 3.74 -2.17 -0.92
CA PHE A 118 2.86 -3.33 -0.85
C PHE A 118 1.41 -2.91 -0.53
N ILE A 119 0.44 -3.39 -1.31
CA ILE A 119 -0.99 -3.06 -1.17
C ILE A 119 -1.81 -4.30 -0.82
N PHE A 120 -2.75 -4.19 0.12
CA PHE A 120 -3.76 -5.22 0.40
C PHE A 120 -5.08 -4.63 0.92
N GLU A 121 -6.15 -5.44 0.99
CA GLU A 121 -7.51 -4.99 1.34
C GLU A 121 -7.77 -4.83 2.86
N GLY A 122 -6.79 -5.07 3.73
CA GLY A 122 -6.94 -4.79 5.16
C GLY A 122 -7.67 -5.86 5.98
N HIS A 123 -7.81 -7.09 5.48
CA HIS A 123 -8.38 -8.18 6.28
C HIS A 123 -7.60 -8.39 7.58
N ARG A 124 -8.31 -8.50 8.71
CA ARG A 124 -7.71 -8.63 10.06
C ARG A 124 -6.69 -9.76 10.16
N SER A 125 -6.94 -10.90 9.51
CA SER A 125 -6.02 -12.06 9.50
C SER A 125 -4.68 -11.81 8.81
N ALA A 126 -4.60 -10.77 7.96
CA ALA A 126 -3.40 -10.39 7.24
C ALA A 126 -2.74 -9.13 7.80
N LEU A 127 -3.42 -8.36 8.66
CA LEU A 127 -2.98 -7.04 9.10
C LEU A 127 -1.59 -7.06 9.74
N GLU A 128 -1.39 -7.90 10.75
CA GLU A 128 -0.10 -7.99 11.45
C GLU A 128 1.02 -8.42 10.50
N ALA A 129 0.78 -9.46 9.69
CA ALA A 129 1.75 -9.94 8.72
C ALA A 129 2.09 -8.88 7.66
N ALA A 130 1.08 -8.17 7.15
CA ALA A 130 1.24 -7.11 6.15
C ALA A 130 1.97 -5.88 6.70
N CYS A 131 1.73 -5.53 7.96
CA CYS A 131 2.34 -4.38 8.63
C CYS A 131 3.71 -4.69 9.24
N ARG A 132 4.05 -5.98 9.45
CA ARG A 132 5.33 -6.41 10.02
C ARG A 132 6.50 -5.68 9.37
N ASP A 133 7.43 -5.10 10.10
CA ASP A 133 8.61 -4.42 9.52
C ASP A 133 8.31 -3.21 8.59
N ALA A 134 7.07 -2.75 8.47
CA ALA A 134 6.79 -1.56 7.66
C ALA A 134 7.31 -0.30 8.37
N ASP A 135 7.84 0.62 7.58
CA ASP A 135 8.32 1.91 8.05
C ASP A 135 7.21 2.97 7.95
N LEU A 136 6.23 2.76 7.08
CA LEU A 136 5.08 3.64 6.85
C LEU A 136 3.84 2.82 6.51
N LEU A 137 2.72 3.15 7.15
CA LEU A 137 1.40 2.67 6.80
C LEU A 137 0.62 3.76 6.06
N ILE A 138 0.04 3.45 4.90
CA ILE A 138 -0.86 4.33 4.17
C ILE A 138 -2.23 3.68 4.12
N ILE A 139 -3.28 4.42 4.45
CA ILE A 139 -4.63 3.87 4.61
C ILE A 139 -5.60 4.74 3.82
N ASP A 140 -6.37 4.14 2.93
CA ASP A 140 -7.54 4.78 2.34
C ASP A 140 -8.60 5.00 3.43
N GLU A 141 -9.09 6.24 3.60
CA GLU A 141 -10.10 6.53 4.62
C GLU A 141 -11.33 5.61 4.51
N HIS A 142 -11.71 5.21 3.29
CA HIS A 142 -12.89 4.40 3.06
C HIS A 142 -12.74 2.96 3.55
N VAL A 143 -11.53 2.49 3.85
CA VAL A 143 -11.31 1.16 4.42
C VAL A 143 -11.30 1.15 5.95
N LEU A 144 -11.19 2.30 6.62
CA LEU A 144 -11.00 2.39 8.07
C LEU A 144 -12.08 1.65 8.86
N ALA A 145 -13.34 1.81 8.46
CA ALA A 145 -14.48 1.15 9.11
C ALA A 145 -14.40 -0.39 9.11
N ASN A 146 -13.64 -0.99 8.18
CA ASN A 146 -13.53 -2.44 8.06
C ASN A 146 -12.35 -3.05 8.84
N LEU A 147 -11.42 -2.22 9.31
CA LEU A 147 -10.21 -2.71 9.98
C LEU A 147 -10.48 -3.19 11.42
N GLY A 148 -11.56 -2.69 12.02
CA GLY A 148 -11.95 -3.02 13.39
C GLY A 148 -11.27 -2.16 14.46
N GLU A 149 -11.84 -2.14 15.66
CA GLU A 149 -11.49 -1.16 16.71
C GLU A 149 -10.00 -1.17 17.12
N HIS A 150 -9.33 -2.34 17.10
CA HIS A 150 -7.94 -2.50 17.54
C HIS A 150 -6.91 -2.54 16.41
N TRP A 151 -7.28 -2.11 15.21
CA TRP A 151 -6.35 -2.10 14.08
C TRP A 151 -5.09 -1.24 14.32
N PRO A 152 -5.16 -0.05 14.96
CA PRO A 152 -3.97 0.78 15.15
C PRO A 152 -2.95 0.08 16.05
N GLU A 153 -3.41 -0.53 17.14
CA GLU A 153 -2.58 -1.29 18.07
C GLU A 153 -1.94 -2.51 17.37
N SER A 154 -2.74 -3.26 16.62
CA SER A 154 -2.28 -4.46 15.90
C SER A 154 -1.23 -4.12 14.83
N ALA A 155 -1.44 -3.04 14.08
CA ALA A 155 -0.47 -2.56 13.10
C ALA A 155 0.79 -2.01 13.78
N GLY A 156 0.63 -1.16 14.80
CA GLY A 156 1.73 -0.52 15.52
C GLY A 156 2.67 -1.52 16.19
N LYS A 157 2.16 -2.63 16.73
CA LYS A 157 2.97 -3.73 17.29
C LYS A 157 3.85 -4.44 16.26
N ALA A 158 3.43 -4.45 14.99
CA ALA A 158 4.11 -5.15 13.92
C ALA A 158 5.12 -4.27 13.17
N MET A 159 4.83 -2.97 13.06
CA MET A 159 5.65 -2.01 12.32
C MET A 159 6.95 -1.64 13.04
N ARG A 160 7.93 -1.12 12.29
CA ARG A 160 9.17 -0.56 12.89
C ARG A 160 8.96 0.83 13.47
N THR A 161 7.99 1.54 12.92
CA THR A 161 7.60 2.86 13.37
C THR A 161 6.07 2.92 13.46
N ASP A 162 5.55 3.85 14.23
CA ASP A 162 4.12 4.13 14.34
C ASP A 162 3.65 5.17 13.31
N ASN A 163 4.44 5.49 12.28
CA ASN A 163 4.06 6.48 11.27
C ASN A 163 2.95 5.94 10.36
N ALA A 164 1.85 6.67 10.28
CA ALA A 164 0.80 6.39 9.32
C ALA A 164 0.32 7.65 8.57
N ILE A 165 -0.27 7.43 7.40
CA ILE A 165 -0.96 8.44 6.60
C ILE A 165 -2.35 7.93 6.28
N ILE A 166 -3.36 8.68 6.70
CA ILE A 166 -4.73 8.49 6.23
C ILE A 166 -4.90 9.34 4.99
N VAL A 167 -5.26 8.69 3.89
CA VAL A 167 -5.50 9.31 2.60
C VAL A 167 -6.98 9.54 2.45
N ARG A 168 -7.37 10.81 2.28
CA ARG A 168 -8.74 11.19 2.00
C ARG A 168 -8.88 11.61 0.55
N SER A 169 -9.94 11.18 -0.12
CA SER A 169 -10.17 11.48 -1.54
C SER A 169 -11.58 12.01 -1.77
N ALA A 170 -11.70 13.32 -1.96
CA ALA A 170 -12.96 13.98 -2.23
C ALA A 170 -12.89 14.79 -3.53
N LYS A 171 -13.85 14.59 -4.44
CA LYS A 171 -14.00 15.37 -5.69
C LYS A 171 -12.71 15.46 -6.54
N GLY A 172 -11.93 14.38 -6.59
CA GLY A 172 -10.67 14.31 -7.34
C GLY A 172 -9.48 15.00 -6.69
N GLN A 173 -9.64 15.48 -5.44
CA GLN A 173 -8.54 15.98 -4.62
C GLN A 173 -8.16 14.96 -3.56
N ILE A 174 -6.86 14.84 -3.32
CA ILE A 174 -6.31 13.97 -2.27
C ILE A 174 -5.77 14.86 -1.15
N SER A 175 -6.13 14.55 0.08
CA SER A 175 -5.50 15.12 1.28
C SER A 175 -4.87 14.01 2.12
N LEU A 176 -3.79 14.36 2.81
CA LEU A 176 -2.90 13.39 3.45
C LEU A 176 -2.74 13.80 4.91
N LEU A 177 -3.43 13.06 5.78
CA LEU A 177 -3.41 13.27 7.22
C LEU A 177 -2.32 12.39 7.82
N ARG A 178 -1.24 13.00 8.29
CA ARG A 178 -0.16 12.30 8.98
C ARG A 178 -0.54 12.07 10.43
N VAL A 179 -0.42 10.84 10.90
CA VAL A 179 -0.76 10.43 12.26
C VAL A 179 0.30 9.49 12.82
N ARG A 180 0.36 9.39 14.14
CA ARG A 180 1.05 8.31 14.85
C ARG A 180 0.01 7.28 15.28
N LEU A 181 0.26 6.00 15.04
CA LEU A 181 -0.68 4.94 15.40
C LEU A 181 -0.95 4.90 16.91
N SER A 182 0.02 5.27 17.74
CA SER A 182 -0.14 5.37 19.19
C SER A 182 -1.00 6.55 19.65
N GLU A 183 -1.21 7.54 18.78
CA GLU A 183 -1.99 8.75 19.06
C GLU A 183 -3.42 8.65 18.50
N LEU A 184 -3.71 7.64 17.67
CA LEU A 184 -5.06 7.42 17.14
C LEU A 184 -5.99 6.94 18.25
N THR A 185 -7.01 7.73 18.56
CA THR A 185 -8.12 7.28 19.40
C THR A 185 -9.28 6.77 18.55
N PHE A 186 -10.17 5.98 19.17
CA PHE A 186 -11.37 5.50 18.50
C PHE A 186 -12.29 6.66 18.07
N GLU A 187 -12.34 7.75 18.85
CA GLU A 187 -13.13 8.95 18.56
C GLU A 187 -12.63 9.73 17.32
N ASP A 188 -11.33 9.70 17.05
CA ASP A 188 -10.74 10.32 15.85
C ASP A 188 -11.18 9.63 14.54
N LEU A 189 -11.50 8.33 14.64
CA LEU A 189 -11.92 7.51 13.51
C LEU A 189 -13.41 7.66 13.22
N GLU A 190 -14.25 7.84 14.24
CA GLU A 190 -15.72 8.02 14.08
C GLU A 190 -16.11 9.43 13.62
N ASN A 191 -15.33 10.46 13.98
CA ASN A 191 -15.63 11.85 13.62
C ASN A 191 -15.01 12.31 12.28
N SER A 192 -14.46 11.39 11.48
CA SER A 192 -13.99 11.72 10.13
C SER A 192 -15.20 11.94 9.22
N PRO A 193 -15.40 13.15 8.65
CA PRO A 193 -16.57 13.42 7.81
C PRO A 193 -16.52 12.54 6.56
N SER A 194 -17.55 11.72 6.41
CA SER A 194 -17.84 10.87 5.25
C SER A 194 -18.07 11.64 3.95
#